data_AF-A0A090RT26-F1
#
_entry.id   AF-A0A090RT26-F1
#
_cell.length_a   1.000
_cell.length_b   1.000
_cell.length_c   1.000
_cell.angle_alpha   90.00
_cell.angle_beta   90.00
_cell.angle_gamma   90.00
#
_symmetry.space_group_name_H-M   'P 1'
#
loop_
_entity.id
_entity.type
_entity.pdbx_description
1 polymer ?
#
loop_
_entity_poly.entity_id
_entity_poly.type
_entity_poly.pdbx_seq_one_letter_code
_entity_poly.pdbx_strand_id
1 'polypeptide(L)'
;MSDKEIEKKIIENGLTAPRVTPELIELIITDESYYVFPGTTVTICLLTLANGFNVTGESACASPANFNEEIGRSIARENAKQKIWGFEGYLLKQRLHESQID
;
A
#
# COMPACT_ATOMS: atom_id res chain seq x y z
N MET A 1 0.75 14.48 6.40
CA MET A 1 1.74 14.57 5.31
C MET A 1 1.55 13.34 4.45
N SER A 2 1.45 13.52 3.14
CA SER A 2 1.40 12.44 2.16
C SER A 2 2.76 11.77 1.99
N ASP A 3 2.77 10.55 1.48
CA ASP A 3 3.99 9.80 1.17
C ASP A 3 4.95 10.60 0.26
N LYS A 4 4.42 11.36 -0.70
CA LYS A 4 5.20 12.23 -1.59
C LYS A 4 5.87 13.39 -0.87
N GLU A 5 5.21 13.97 0.14
CA GLU A 5 5.80 15.04 0.96
C GLU A 5 6.93 14.50 1.84
N ILE A 6 6.80 13.27 2.33
CA ILE A 6 7.85 12.59 3.10
C ILE A 6 9.06 12.31 2.20
N GLU A 7 8.84 11.73 1.01
CA GLU A 7 9.91 11.44 0.06
C GLU A 7 10.65 12.72 -0.39
N LYS A 8 9.92 13.81 -0.63
CA LYS A 8 10.53 15.10 -0.93
C LYS A 8 11.49 15.55 0.17
N LYS A 9 11.09 15.44 1.44
CA LYS A 9 11.95 15.80 2.58
C LYS A 9 13.17 14.90 2.68
N ILE A 10 13.03 13.59 2.42
CA ILE A 10 14.16 12.65 2.40
C ILE A 10 15.22 13.10 1.38
N ILE A 11 14.77 13.46 0.17
CA ILE A 11 15.63 13.96 -0.90
C ILE A 11 16.29 15.30 -0.52
N GLU A 12 15.51 16.26 0.00
CA GLU A 12 16.02 17.58 0.44
C GLU A 12 17.08 17.48 1.55
N ASN A 13 17.04 16.41 2.36
CA ASN A 13 18.03 16.13 3.40
C ASN A 13 19.23 15.30 2.91
N GLY A 14 19.32 15.00 1.60
CA GLY A 14 20.44 14.26 1.03
C GLY A 14 20.51 12.78 1.45
N LEU A 15 19.39 12.19 1.88
CA LEU A 15 19.32 10.79 2.30
C LEU A 15 19.21 9.87 1.07
N THR A 16 20.35 9.44 0.54
CA THR A 16 20.46 8.73 -0.75
C THR A 16 20.52 7.20 -0.65
N ALA A 17 20.46 6.64 0.56
CA ALA A 17 20.47 5.18 0.73
C ALA A 17 19.29 4.49 0.00
N PRO A 18 19.45 3.22 -0.43
CA PRO A 18 18.36 2.45 -1.02
C PRO A 18 17.13 2.42 -0.12
N ARG A 19 15.96 2.67 -0.69
CA ARG A 19 14.67 2.70 0.02
C ARG A 19 13.53 2.35 -0.93
N VAL A 20 12.41 1.97 -0.36
CA VAL A 20 11.13 1.87 -1.07
C VAL A 20 10.59 3.28 -1.25
N THR A 21 10.07 3.60 -2.44
CA THR A 21 9.49 4.91 -2.74
C THR A 21 7.99 4.82 -2.99
N PRO A 22 7.23 5.93 -2.83
CA PRO A 22 5.81 5.93 -3.13
C PRO A 22 5.52 5.57 -4.60
N GLU A 23 6.38 6.01 -5.51
CA GLU A 23 6.29 5.69 -6.94
C GLU A 23 6.49 4.19 -7.20
N LEU A 24 7.41 3.55 -6.48
CA LEU A 24 7.62 2.10 -6.58
C LEU A 24 6.37 1.34 -6.14
N ILE A 25 5.75 1.73 -5.03
CA ILE A 25 4.53 1.08 -4.52
C ILE A 25 3.40 1.17 -5.53
N GLU A 26 3.17 2.33 -6.14
CA GLU A 26 2.14 2.47 -7.17
C GLU A 26 2.52 1.69 -8.46
N LEU A 27 3.80 1.66 -8.83
CA LEU A 27 4.28 0.97 -10.04
C LEU A 27 4.07 -0.55 -9.99
N ILE A 28 4.24 -1.17 -8.81
CA ILE A 28 4.13 -2.63 -8.67
C ILE A 28 2.69 -3.11 -8.57
N ILE A 29 1.71 -2.23 -8.38
CA ILE A 29 0.28 -2.58 -8.38
C ILE A 29 -0.19 -2.59 -9.84
N THR A 30 -0.60 -3.76 -10.32
CA THR A 30 -1.01 -3.95 -11.72
C THR A 30 -2.51 -4.02 -11.93
N ASP A 31 -3.27 -4.37 -10.90
CA ASP A 31 -4.72 -4.42 -10.95
C ASP A 31 -5.33 -4.17 -9.55
N GLU A 32 -6.57 -3.69 -9.53
CA GLU A 32 -7.34 -3.51 -8.30
C GLU A 32 -8.80 -3.92 -8.47
N SER A 33 -9.31 -4.66 -7.49
CA SER A 33 -10.69 -5.12 -7.43
C SER A 33 -11.29 -4.78 -6.07
N TYR A 34 -12.60 -4.48 -6.05
CA TYR A 34 -13.29 -4.10 -4.83
C TYR A 34 -14.53 -4.96 -4.61
N TYR A 35 -14.83 -5.23 -3.34
CA TYR A 35 -16.06 -5.91 -2.95
C TYR A 35 -16.66 -5.25 -1.72
N VAL A 36 -17.93 -4.85 -1.83
CA VAL A 36 -18.73 -4.38 -0.71
C VAL A 36 -19.68 -5.50 -0.29
N PHE A 37 -19.62 -5.92 0.97
CA PHE A 37 -20.48 -7.00 1.44
C PHE A 37 -21.93 -6.49 1.60
N PRO A 38 -22.92 -7.11 0.94
CA PRO A 38 -24.32 -6.67 0.99
C PRO A 38 -24.85 -6.56 2.43
N GLY A 39 -25.54 -5.45 2.72
CA GLY A 39 -26.10 -5.20 4.06
C GLY A 39 -25.08 -4.81 5.12
N THR A 40 -23.83 -4.54 4.76
CA THR A 40 -22.77 -4.11 5.69
C THR A 40 -22.13 -2.80 5.24
N THR A 41 -21.18 -2.31 6.04
CA THR A 41 -20.30 -1.19 5.70
C THR A 41 -18.89 -1.62 5.31
N VAL A 42 -18.69 -2.94 5.12
CA VAL A 42 -17.37 -3.54 4.87
C VAL A 42 -17.06 -3.48 3.38
N THR A 43 -15.96 -2.81 3.06
CA THR A 43 -15.36 -2.77 1.73
C THR A 43 -13.99 -3.44 1.78
N ILE A 44 -13.75 -4.40 0.88
CA ILE A 44 -12.44 -5.01 0.65
C ILE A 44 -11.88 -4.49 -0.66
N CYS A 45 -10.59 -4.16 -0.65
CA CYS A 45 -9.76 -3.94 -1.82
C CYS A 45 -8.82 -5.13 -1.97
N LEU A 46 -8.72 -5.67 -3.17
CA LEU A 46 -7.74 -6.66 -3.59
C LEU A 46 -6.81 -5.98 -4.60
N LEU A 47 -5.54 -5.84 -4.24
CA LEU A 47 -4.48 -5.36 -5.13
C LEU A 47 -3.69 -6.55 -5.67
N THR A 48 -3.54 -6.61 -6.98
CA THR A 48 -2.67 -7.58 -7.66
C THR A 48 -1.33 -6.92 -7.92
N LEU A 49 -0.23 -7.55 -7.50
CA LEU A 49 1.13 -7.05 -7.73
C LEU A 49 1.72 -7.62 -9.02
N ALA A 50 2.74 -6.97 -9.55
CA ALA A 50 3.44 -7.36 -10.79
C ALA A 50 4.03 -8.78 -10.76
N ASN A 51 4.30 -9.32 -9.57
CA ASN A 51 4.76 -10.71 -9.39
C ASN A 51 3.60 -11.73 -9.26
N GLY A 52 2.34 -11.29 -9.42
CA GLY A 52 1.14 -12.10 -9.26
C GLY A 52 0.67 -12.29 -7.82
N PHE A 53 1.35 -11.71 -6.83
CA PHE A 53 0.92 -11.79 -5.42
C PHE A 53 -0.27 -10.86 -5.17
N ASN A 54 -1.22 -11.33 -4.37
CA ASN A 54 -2.44 -10.59 -4.04
C ASN A 54 -2.38 -10.05 -2.62
N VAL A 55 -2.68 -8.76 -2.46
CA VAL A 55 -2.71 -8.08 -1.16
C VAL A 55 -4.09 -7.50 -0.93
N THR A 56 -4.70 -7.82 0.20
CA THR A 56 -6.01 -7.27 0.57
C THR A 56 -5.88 -6.13 1.57
N GLY A 57 -6.83 -5.20 1.51
CA GLY A 57 -7.05 -4.18 2.52
C GLY A 57 -8.54 -3.97 2.73
N GLU A 58 -8.90 -3.42 3.88
CA GLU A 58 -10.28 -3.36 4.32
C GLU A 58 -10.66 -1.98 4.85
N SER A 59 -11.93 -1.63 4.72
CA SER A 59 -12.54 -0.53 5.47
C SER A 59 -13.87 -1.03 6.04
N ALA A 60 -14.21 -0.57 7.23
CA ALA A 60 -15.51 -0.85 7.85
C ALA A 60 -15.89 0.35 8.72
N CYS A 61 -16.82 1.19 8.25
CA CYS A 61 -17.28 2.32 9.06
C CYS A 61 -18.28 1.84 10.12
N ALA A 62 -18.25 2.47 11.29
CA ALA A 62 -19.02 2.01 12.46
C ALA A 62 -20.55 2.17 12.30
N SER A 63 -21.01 3.08 11.44
CA SER A 63 -22.43 3.38 11.24
C SER A 63 -22.79 3.33 9.77
N PRO A 64 -23.80 2.54 9.37
CA PRO A 64 -24.32 2.53 8.00
C PRO A 64 -24.78 3.91 7.50
N ALA A 65 -25.23 4.79 8.41
CA ALA A 65 -25.61 6.16 8.06
C ALA A 65 -24.42 7.01 7.56
N ASN A 66 -23.20 6.62 7.91
CA ASN A 66 -21.97 7.26 7.46
C ASN A 66 -21.27 6.47 6.34
N PHE A 67 -21.92 5.43 5.80
CA PHE A 67 -21.32 4.64 4.74
C PHE A 67 -21.25 5.45 3.44
N ASN A 68 -20.04 5.52 2.89
CA ASN A 68 -19.76 6.08 1.58
C ASN A 68 -18.79 5.12 0.89
N GLU A 69 -19.22 4.53 -0.22
CA GLU A 69 -18.46 3.50 -0.91
C GLU A 69 -17.12 4.02 -1.46
N GLU A 70 -17.07 5.24 -1.99
CA GLU A 70 -15.86 5.83 -2.55
C GLU A 70 -14.80 6.07 -1.45
N ILE A 71 -15.24 6.58 -0.30
CA ILE A 71 -14.37 6.74 0.88
C ILE A 71 -13.91 5.37 1.38
N GLY A 72 -14.81 4.38 1.46
CA GLY A 72 -14.47 3.02 1.89
C GLY A 72 -13.45 2.35 0.97
N ARG A 73 -13.62 2.47 -0.36
CA ARG A 73 -12.65 1.98 -1.36
C ARG A 73 -11.29 2.66 -1.18
N SER A 74 -11.27 3.98 -0.98
CA SER A 74 -10.03 4.74 -0.76
C SER A 74 -9.27 4.27 0.48
N ILE A 75 -9.98 4.07 1.59
CA ILE A 75 -9.39 3.56 2.85
C ILE A 75 -8.92 2.10 2.68
N ALA A 76 -9.73 1.25 2.06
CA ALA A 76 -9.39 -0.15 1.84
C ALA A 76 -8.14 -0.29 0.96
N ARG A 77 -8.03 0.52 -0.11
CA ARG A 77 -6.85 0.58 -0.98
C ARG A 77 -5.61 1.03 -0.21
N GLU A 78 -5.73 2.09 0.58
CA GLU A 78 -4.60 2.58 1.38
C GLU A 78 -4.14 1.54 2.41
N ASN A 79 -5.07 0.86 3.07
CA ASN A 79 -4.74 -0.24 4.00
C ASN A 79 -4.04 -1.42 3.29
N ALA A 80 -4.39 -1.73 2.04
CA ALA A 80 -3.69 -2.72 1.24
C ALA A 80 -2.26 -2.24 0.91
N LYS A 81 -2.11 -0.98 0.48
CA LYS A 81 -0.80 -0.37 0.21
C LYS A 81 0.14 -0.36 1.41
N GLN A 82 -0.37 -0.09 2.61
CA GLN A 82 0.44 -0.12 3.83
C GLN A 82 1.04 -1.52 4.09
N LYS A 83 0.34 -2.60 3.71
CA LYS A 83 0.90 -3.97 3.77
C LYS A 83 2.01 -4.15 2.72
N ILE A 84 1.81 -3.64 1.50
CA ILE A 84 2.83 -3.67 0.41
C ILE A 84 4.11 -2.95 0.84
N TRP A 85 4.01 -1.78 1.50
CA TRP A 85 5.16 -1.07 2.06
C TRP A 85 6.00 -1.97 2.99
N GLY A 86 5.35 -2.75 3.86
CA GLY A 86 6.03 -3.72 4.73
C GLY A 86 6.74 -4.83 3.95
N PHE A 87 6.10 -5.35 2.90
CA PHE A 87 6.68 -6.42 2.06
C PHE A 87 7.89 -5.92 1.26
N GLU A 88 7.78 -4.79 0.57
CA GLU A 88 8.89 -4.22 -0.19
C GLU A 88 10.03 -3.77 0.72
N GLY A 89 9.73 -3.27 1.93
CA GLY A 89 10.73 -2.96 2.93
C GLY A 89 11.53 -4.19 3.38
N TYR A 90 10.83 -5.31 3.64
CA TYR A 90 11.47 -6.59 3.95
C TYR A 90 12.32 -7.10 2.78
N LEU A 91 11.76 -7.12 1.56
CA LEU A 91 12.49 -7.58 0.36
C LEU A 91 13.74 -6.74 0.10
N LEU A 92 13.66 -5.41 0.26
CA LEU A 92 14.82 -4.54 0.15
C LEU A 92 15.88 -4.89 1.20
N LYS A 93 15.48 -5.07 2.47
CA LYS A 93 16.41 -5.43 3.53
C LYS A 93 17.08 -6.78 3.26
N GLN A 94 16.34 -7.76 2.74
CA GLN A 94 16.86 -9.06 2.35
C GLN A 94 17.92 -8.93 1.25
N ARG A 95 17.61 -8.20 0.16
CA ARG A 95 18.58 -7.96 -0.93
C ARG A 95 19.85 -7.28 -0.42
N LEU A 96 19.71 -6.28 0.45
CA LEU A 96 20.86 -5.59 1.05
C LEU A 96 21.70 -6.52 1.96
N HIS A 97 21.09 -7.49 2.62
CA HIS A 97 21.81 -8.48 3.42
C HIS A 97 22.58 -9.47 2.55
N GLU A 98 21.95 -9.98 1.49
CA GLU A 98 22.57 -10.90 0.53
C GLU A 98 23.76 -10.26 -0.19
N SER A 99 23.64 -9.01 -0.65
CA SER A 99 24.75 -8.26 -1.27
C SER A 99 25.94 -7.98 -0.35
N GLN A 100 25.84 -8.22 0.96
CA GLN A 100 26.94 -8.06 1.92
C GLN A 100 27.66 -9.36 2.25
N ILE A 101 27.10 -10.52 1.85
CA ILE A 101 27.64 -11.85 2.15
C ILE A 101 28.52 -12.37 0.99
N ASP A 102 28.41 -11.76 -0.20
CA ASP A 102 29.30 -11.98 -1.35
C ASP A 102 30.60 -11.17 -1.25
#